data_AF-A0A3P8QL75-F1
#
_entry.id   AF-A0A3P8QL75-F1
#
_cell.length_a   1.000
_cell.length_b   1.000
_cell.length_c   1.000
_cell.angle_alpha   90.00
_cell.angle_beta   90.00
_cell.angle_gamma   90.00
#
_symmetry.space_group_name_H-M   'P 1'
#
loop_
_entity.id
_entity.type
_entity.pdbx_description
1 polymer ?
#
loop_
_entity_poly.entity_id
_entity_poly.type
_entity_poly.pdbx_seq_one_letter_code
_entity_poly.pdbx_strand_id
1 'polypeptide(L)'
;MICGRDHGDQNTAQIVDLGFTLHRRRRNRLLKSVVQTEMDEQGCPRCKTTKYRNPSLKLMVNVCGHTLCENCVEMLFVRGSSNCVQCDTPLRKSNFRVQLFEDPTVDKEVEIRKKVLKIYNKRDFDFPSLREYNDYLEQVEDIVYNLTNNVDVENTKLRMEQYQRENRDVIQRNKAKLTREQEELEELLLQEQQSNEQRRLEVLQEEQRQLQAKRKNKQALLDELEQSQLPATLLLAQHKVRAAQLETQIEQQKQAVKPTSLFSTGIHMRQTVSLQPVTKIEDVLYHYRPLQVETYGPPVPELEQLGRLGYLNHVRAAVTQDTAGGYTSGLACYRAIQDAFSGLFPLRG
;
A
#
# COMPACT_ATOMS: atom_id res chain seq x y z
N MET A 1 -49.84 66.44 -0.38
CA MET A 1 -51.25 66.28 0.06
C MET A 1 -51.40 64.79 0.38
N ILE A 2 -51.20 64.35 1.63
CA ILE A 2 -52.23 64.21 2.70
C ILE A 2 -53.55 63.73 2.08
N CYS A 3 -54.07 62.53 2.36
CA CYS A 3 -54.53 61.99 3.64
C CYS A 3 -54.44 60.44 3.60
N GLY A 4 -54.06 59.68 4.62
CA GLY A 4 -54.65 59.60 5.98
C GLY A 4 -55.83 58.59 5.96
N ARG A 5 -56.07 57.67 6.90
CA ARG A 5 -55.69 57.45 8.32
C ARG A 5 -56.28 56.08 8.73
N ASP A 6 -55.55 55.22 9.44
CA ASP A 6 -55.55 55.01 10.91
C ASP A 6 -56.69 54.10 11.40
N HIS A 7 -56.60 53.29 12.46
CA HIS A 7 -55.57 52.63 13.28
C HIS A 7 -56.33 51.99 14.46
N GLY A 8 -55.70 51.05 15.15
CA GLY A 8 -56.11 50.46 16.42
C GLY A 8 -55.76 48.98 16.44
N ASP A 9 -54.50 48.54 16.62
CA ASP A 9 -53.51 48.74 17.70
C ASP A 9 -53.98 48.33 19.11
N GLN A 10 -53.36 47.26 19.64
CA GLN A 10 -52.39 47.30 20.77
C GLN A 10 -52.08 45.86 21.23
N ASN A 11 -50.89 45.35 20.93
CA ASN A 11 -49.70 45.28 21.80
C ASN A 11 -49.72 44.19 22.89
N THR A 12 -48.84 43.19 22.74
CA THR A 12 -47.80 42.86 23.74
C THR A 12 -46.70 41.98 23.12
N ALA A 13 -45.51 42.56 23.01
CA ALA A 13 -44.19 41.99 23.35
C ALA A 13 -43.83 40.61 22.74
N GLN A 14 -43.01 40.53 21.70
CA GLN A 14 -41.53 40.51 21.80
C GLN A 14 -41.03 40.05 23.17
N ILE A 15 -40.45 38.84 23.24
CA ILE A 15 -39.24 38.45 23.98
C ILE A 15 -39.10 36.92 23.84
N VAL A 16 -37.85 36.45 23.73
CA VAL A 16 -37.34 35.06 23.77
C VAL A 16 -37.50 34.16 22.53
N ASP A 17 -36.95 34.59 21.39
CA ASP A 17 -36.51 33.69 20.30
C ASP A 17 -34.97 33.64 20.16
N LEU A 18 -34.29 33.73 21.32
CA LEU A 18 -32.85 33.63 21.50
C LEU A 18 -32.58 32.60 22.60
N GLY A 19 -32.71 31.31 22.29
CA GLY A 19 -32.47 30.24 23.28
C GLY A 19 -32.00 28.90 22.72
N PHE A 20 -32.41 28.50 21.52
CA PHE A 20 -32.21 27.10 21.08
C PHE A 20 -31.18 26.88 19.96
N THR A 21 -30.56 27.94 19.43
CA THR A 21 -29.50 27.86 18.41
C THR A 21 -28.07 28.00 18.96
N LEU A 22 -27.87 27.97 20.29
CA LEU A 22 -26.55 28.13 20.91
C LEU A 22 -26.00 26.89 21.62
N HIS A 23 -26.78 25.82 21.85
CA HIS A 23 -26.29 24.62 22.55
C HIS A 23 -25.87 23.44 21.67
N ARG A 24 -26.23 23.41 20.38
CA ARG A 24 -25.78 22.37 19.44
C ARG A 24 -24.54 22.76 18.60
N ARG A 25 -24.11 24.03 18.68
CA ARG A 25 -22.86 24.52 18.04
C ARG A 25 -21.62 24.53 18.96
N ARG A 26 -21.78 24.34 20.28
CA ARG A 26 -20.62 24.38 21.22
C ARG A 26 -20.01 23.02 21.56
N ARG A 27 -20.73 21.89 21.45
CA ARG A 27 -20.13 20.56 21.70
C ARG A 27 -19.41 19.94 20.51
N ASN A 28 -19.76 20.32 19.28
CA ASN A 28 -19.00 19.94 18.07
C ASN A 28 -17.82 20.87 17.72
N ARG A 29 -17.52 21.85 18.60
CA ARG A 29 -16.33 22.72 18.47
C ARG A 29 -15.21 22.35 19.44
N LEU A 30 -15.47 21.53 20.46
CA LEU A 30 -14.52 21.13 21.50
C LEU A 30 -14.11 19.65 21.45
N LEU A 31 -14.69 18.85 20.55
CA LEU A 31 -14.23 17.49 20.22
C LEU A 31 -13.68 17.38 18.79
N LYS A 32 -13.50 18.52 18.12
CA LYS A 32 -12.72 18.67 16.88
C LYS A 32 -11.30 19.23 17.12
N SER A 33 -10.86 19.30 18.39
CA SER A 33 -9.62 19.96 18.79
C SER A 33 -8.56 19.03 19.39
N VAL A 34 -8.67 17.70 19.24
CA VAL A 34 -7.66 16.78 19.82
C VAL A 34 -7.14 15.71 18.87
N VAL A 35 -7.71 15.55 17.66
CA VAL A 35 -7.05 14.80 16.57
C VAL A 35 -7.32 15.51 15.25
N GLN A 36 -6.84 16.75 15.14
CA GLN A 36 -6.32 17.19 13.85
C GLN A 36 -5.00 16.44 13.70
N THR A 37 -5.02 15.28 13.06
CA THR A 37 -3.86 14.91 12.25
C THR A 37 -3.81 16.01 11.19
N GLU A 38 -3.02 17.05 11.47
CA GLU A 38 -2.48 17.87 10.40
C GLU A 38 -1.77 16.88 9.48
N MET A 39 -2.44 16.45 8.41
CA MET A 39 -1.71 16.06 7.22
C MET A 39 -1.03 17.35 6.80
N ASP A 40 0.19 17.55 7.27
CA ASP A 40 1.03 18.67 6.86
C ASP A 40 1.02 18.68 5.35
N GLU A 41 0.39 19.72 4.79
CA GLU A 41 0.07 19.79 3.38
C GLU A 41 1.38 19.98 2.61
N GLN A 42 2.05 18.86 2.36
CA GLN A 42 3.42 18.87 1.93
C GLN A 42 3.51 19.46 0.53
N GLY A 43 4.12 20.64 0.46
CA GLY A 43 4.14 21.48 -0.72
C GLY A 43 5.48 22.17 -0.88
N CYS A 44 5.75 22.61 -2.10
CA CYS A 44 6.99 23.33 -2.38
C CYS A 44 6.98 24.70 -1.66
N PRO A 45 7.99 25.04 -0.85
CA PRO A 45 8.04 26.30 -0.11
C PRO A 45 8.15 27.53 -1.03
N ARG A 46 8.60 27.37 -2.27
CA ARG A 46 8.74 28.45 -3.26
C ARG A 46 7.43 28.77 -4.00
N CYS A 47 6.78 27.78 -4.60
CA CYS A 47 5.57 27.99 -5.39
C CYS A 47 4.27 27.70 -4.61
N LYS A 48 4.37 27.15 -3.39
CA LYS A 48 3.25 26.74 -2.54
C LYS A 48 2.30 25.73 -3.23
N THR A 49 2.75 25.09 -4.30
CA THR A 49 2.01 24.00 -4.94
C THR A 49 2.15 22.76 -4.09
N THR A 50 1.01 22.14 -3.79
CA THR A 50 0.90 20.88 -3.03
C THR A 50 0.59 19.73 -3.98
N LYS A 51 0.88 18.49 -3.54
CA LYS A 51 0.51 17.28 -4.31
C LYS A 51 -0.99 17.20 -4.58
N TYR A 52 -1.82 17.80 -3.72
CA TYR A 52 -3.27 17.86 -3.90
C TYR A 52 -3.68 18.67 -5.13
N ARG A 53 -3.04 19.82 -5.38
CA ARG A 53 -3.34 20.68 -6.55
C ARG A 53 -2.80 20.10 -7.85
N ASN A 54 -1.67 19.40 -7.78
CA ASN A 54 -1.07 18.78 -8.93
C ASN A 54 -0.55 17.37 -8.57
N PRO A 55 -1.30 16.31 -8.92
CA PRO A 55 -0.91 14.94 -8.63
C PRO A 55 0.38 14.49 -9.30
N SER A 56 0.81 15.12 -10.40
CA SER A 56 2.08 14.81 -11.08
C SER A 56 3.28 15.59 -10.53
N LEU A 57 3.08 16.38 -9.47
CA LEU A 57 4.14 17.17 -8.85
C LEU A 57 5.17 16.25 -8.18
N LYS A 58 6.38 16.23 -8.75
CA LYS A 58 7.54 15.59 -8.10
C LYS A 58 8.21 16.57 -7.15
N LEU A 59 8.19 16.22 -5.86
CA LEU A 59 9.01 16.89 -4.86
C LEU A 59 10.41 16.28 -4.88
N MET A 60 11.41 17.14 -4.70
CA MET A 60 12.81 16.79 -4.61
C MET A 60 13.37 17.24 -3.26
N VAL A 61 14.23 16.43 -2.67
CA VAL A 61 14.92 16.70 -1.40
C VAL A 61 16.40 16.96 -1.71
N ASN A 62 16.98 17.95 -1.05
CA ASN A 62 18.41 18.25 -1.15
C ASN A 62 19.22 17.61 0.00
N VAL A 63 20.54 17.83 0.01
CA VAL A 63 21.43 17.29 1.05
C VAL A 63 21.18 17.84 2.47
N CYS A 64 20.54 18.99 2.61
CA CYS A 64 20.20 19.56 3.93
C CYS A 64 18.84 19.08 4.46
N GLY A 65 18.05 18.34 3.66
CA GLY A 65 16.74 17.82 4.06
C GLY A 65 15.57 18.77 3.78
N HIS A 66 15.75 19.74 2.88
CA HIS A 66 14.69 20.68 2.48
C HIS A 66 14.10 20.29 1.12
N THR A 67 12.77 20.43 1.00
CA THR A 67 12.00 20.01 -0.17
C THR A 67 11.73 21.17 -1.12
N LEU A 68 11.80 20.90 -2.43
CA LEU A 68 11.43 21.81 -3.51
C LEU A 68 10.80 21.00 -4.65
N CYS A 69 9.83 21.54 -5.39
CA CYS A 69 9.33 20.84 -6.58
C CYS A 69 10.32 20.91 -7.75
N GLU A 70 10.24 19.94 -8.66
CA GLU A 70 11.05 19.85 -9.88
C GLU A 70 11.16 21.19 -10.62
N ASN A 71 10.04 21.83 -10.92
CA ASN A 71 10.03 23.13 -11.63
C ASN A 71 10.75 24.25 -10.86
N CYS A 72 10.63 24.28 -9.52
CA CYS A 72 11.34 25.26 -8.71
C CYS A 72 12.84 24.98 -8.64
N VAL A 73 13.25 23.71 -8.63
CA VAL A 73 14.66 23.33 -8.73
C VAL A 73 15.22 23.80 -10.07
N GLU A 74 14.52 23.54 -11.18
CA GLU A 74 14.97 24.00 -12.50
C GLU A 74 15.12 25.51 -12.59
N MET A 75 14.14 26.25 -12.07
CA MET A 75 14.18 27.72 -12.05
C MET A 75 15.32 28.28 -11.17
N LEU A 76 15.59 27.64 -10.03
CA LEU A 76 16.67 28.07 -9.11
C LEU A 76 18.07 27.89 -9.72
N PHE A 77 18.27 26.86 -10.54
CA PHE A 77 19.58 26.53 -11.12
C PHE A 77 19.81 27.03 -12.55
N VAL A 78 18.93 27.88 -13.11
CA VAL A 78 19.16 28.56 -14.40
C VAL A 78 20.49 29.34 -14.40
N ARG A 79 20.88 29.91 -13.24
CA ARG A 79 22.14 30.63 -13.04
C ARG A 79 23.32 29.73 -12.62
N GLY A 80 23.17 28.40 -12.72
CA GLY A 80 24.24 27.41 -12.51
C GLY A 80 24.47 26.97 -11.07
N SER A 81 24.55 27.91 -10.11
CA SER A 81 24.68 27.58 -8.68
C SER A 81 23.78 28.48 -7.85
N SER A 82 23.16 27.90 -6.83
CA SER A 82 22.22 28.58 -5.94
C SER A 82 22.30 27.98 -4.55
N ASN A 83 21.97 28.79 -3.54
CA ASN A 83 21.95 28.36 -2.15
C ASN A 83 20.59 27.78 -1.79
N CYS A 84 20.56 26.93 -0.77
CA CYS A 84 19.31 26.44 -0.22
C CYS A 84 18.46 27.62 0.29
N VAL A 85 17.18 27.66 -0.07
CA VAL A 85 16.25 28.75 0.31
C VAL A 85 15.98 28.81 1.82
N GLN A 86 16.26 27.73 2.56
CA GLN A 86 15.95 27.63 3.99
C GLN A 86 17.17 27.71 4.90
N CYS A 87 18.35 27.23 4.46
CA CYS A 87 19.56 27.20 5.29
C CYS A 87 20.83 27.70 4.58
N ASP A 88 20.68 28.35 3.43
CA ASP A 88 21.75 28.99 2.66
C ASP A 88 22.97 28.12 2.30
N THR A 89 22.86 26.79 2.45
CA THR A 89 23.92 25.85 2.05
C THR A 89 24.13 25.93 0.53
N PRO A 90 25.38 26.02 0.04
CA PRO A 90 25.64 26.05 -1.39
C PRO A 90 25.29 24.71 -2.02
N LEU A 91 24.39 24.73 -3.01
CA LEU A 91 23.88 23.51 -3.66
C LEU A 91 24.16 23.52 -5.17
N ARG A 92 24.16 22.32 -5.76
CA ARG A 92 24.19 22.07 -7.20
C ARG A 92 22.91 21.32 -7.59
N LYS A 93 22.50 21.39 -8.87
CA LYS A 93 21.33 20.65 -9.38
C LYS A 93 21.46 19.14 -9.12
N SER A 94 22.67 18.57 -9.21
CA SER A 94 22.96 17.15 -8.93
C SER A 94 22.72 16.72 -7.47
N ASN A 95 22.63 17.67 -6.54
CA ASN A 95 22.42 17.39 -5.12
C ASN A 95 20.93 17.25 -4.77
N PHE A 96 20.04 17.43 -5.76
CA PHE A 96 18.60 17.19 -5.63
C PHE A 96 18.28 15.78 -6.13
N ARG A 97 17.37 15.14 -5.43
CA ARG A 97 16.86 13.80 -5.74
C ARG A 97 15.37 13.76 -5.47
N VAL A 98 14.67 12.86 -6.14
CA VAL A 98 13.23 12.69 -5.94
C VAL A 98 12.97 12.26 -4.49
N GLN A 99 12.02 12.92 -3.83
CA GLN A 99 11.55 12.59 -2.50
C GLN A 99 10.82 11.24 -2.55
N LEU A 100 11.28 10.27 -1.76
CA LEU A 100 10.66 8.93 -1.69
C LEU A 100 9.73 8.81 -0.49
N PHE A 101 10.06 9.49 0.61
CA PHE A 101 9.31 9.44 1.85
C PHE A 101 8.48 10.70 2.06
N GLU A 102 7.42 10.61 2.86
CA GLU A 102 6.68 11.80 3.25
C GLU A 102 7.55 12.71 4.12
N ASP A 103 8.32 12.16 5.06
CA ASP A 103 9.24 12.98 5.86
C ASP A 103 10.58 13.23 5.13
N PRO A 104 10.95 14.49 4.83
CA PRO A 104 12.24 14.78 4.20
C PRO A 104 13.45 14.55 5.12
N THR A 105 13.23 14.48 6.44
CA THR A 105 14.29 14.11 7.39
C THR A 105 14.68 12.64 7.24
N VAL A 106 13.71 11.75 7.00
CA VAL A 106 13.96 10.33 6.70
C VAL A 106 14.74 10.20 5.39
N ASP A 107 14.38 10.95 4.35
CA ASP A 107 15.16 10.97 3.11
C ASP A 107 16.61 11.40 3.38
N LYS A 108 16.82 12.45 4.18
CA LYS A 108 18.17 12.92 4.58
C LYS A 108 18.95 11.83 5.32
N GLU A 109 18.36 11.21 6.32
CA GLU A 109 18.95 10.12 7.11
C GLU A 109 19.35 8.93 6.22
N VAL A 110 18.45 8.48 5.35
CA VAL A 110 18.70 7.35 4.44
C VAL A 110 19.90 7.62 3.53
N GLU A 111 20.09 8.87 3.09
CA GLU A 111 21.28 9.25 2.29
C GLU A 111 22.57 9.15 3.09
N ILE A 112 22.53 9.68 4.30
CA ILE A 112 23.68 9.70 5.20
C ILE A 112 24.03 8.27 5.55
N ARG A 113 23.06 7.44 5.93
CA ARG A 113 23.25 6.01 6.20
C ARG A 113 23.87 5.28 5.00
N LYS A 114 23.39 5.51 3.77
CA LYS A 114 24.00 4.94 2.55
C LYS A 114 25.47 5.34 2.38
N LYS A 115 25.82 6.60 2.65
CA LYS A 115 27.21 7.08 2.58
C LYS A 115 28.09 6.50 3.68
N VAL A 116 27.57 6.43 4.90
CA VAL A 116 28.27 5.85 6.05
C VAL A 116 28.51 4.36 5.83
N LEU A 117 27.49 3.58 5.47
CA LEU A 117 27.61 2.13 5.22
C LEU A 117 28.53 1.78 4.04
N LYS A 118 28.73 2.71 3.09
CA LYS A 118 29.72 2.53 2.02
C LYS A 118 31.16 2.55 2.53
N ILE A 119 31.41 3.24 3.65
CA ILE A 119 32.71 3.31 4.33
C ILE A 119 32.77 2.25 5.45
N TYR A 120 31.71 2.13 6.23
CA TYR A 120 31.54 1.19 7.33
C TYR A 120 30.87 -0.10 6.82
N ASN A 121 31.65 -0.91 6.10
CA ASN A 121 31.17 -2.11 5.42
C ASN A 121 31.71 -3.42 6.03
N LYS A 122 32.01 -3.45 7.33
CA LYS A 122 32.38 -4.68 8.05
C LYS A 122 31.11 -5.50 8.38
N ARG A 123 31.20 -6.82 8.27
CA ARG A 123 30.11 -7.75 8.59
C ARG A 123 30.35 -8.45 9.92
N ASP A 124 29.33 -9.14 10.43
CA ASP A 124 29.37 -9.92 11.67
C ASP A 124 30.59 -10.86 11.78
N PHE A 125 30.92 -11.56 10.69
CA PHE A 125 32.06 -12.49 10.64
C PHE A 125 33.44 -11.81 10.67
N ASP A 126 33.52 -10.49 10.47
CA ASP A 126 34.78 -9.74 10.58
C ASP A 126 35.15 -9.46 12.05
N PHE A 127 34.26 -9.78 13.00
CA PHE A 127 34.45 -9.55 14.43
C PHE A 127 34.58 -10.88 15.20
N PRO A 128 35.39 -10.91 16.27
CA PRO A 128 35.56 -12.10 17.09
C PRO A 128 34.36 -12.39 18.01
N SER A 129 33.52 -11.37 18.29
CA SER A 129 32.35 -11.52 19.15
C SER A 129 31.14 -10.70 18.65
N LEU A 130 29.94 -11.18 18.95
CA LEU A 130 28.69 -10.47 18.63
C LEU A 130 28.60 -9.12 19.35
N ARG A 131 29.19 -9.01 20.55
CA ARG A 131 29.21 -7.76 21.32
C ARG A 131 29.98 -6.67 20.58
N GLU A 132 31.18 -6.98 20.08
CA GLU A 132 31.98 -6.03 19.31
C GLU A 132 31.29 -5.61 18.01
N TYR A 133 30.57 -6.54 17.36
CA TYR A 133 29.77 -6.20 16.19
C TYR A 133 28.62 -5.24 16.53
N ASN A 134 27.91 -5.46 17.65
CA ASN A 134 26.86 -4.55 18.09
C ASN A 134 27.40 -3.18 18.51
N ASP A 135 28.53 -3.15 19.23
CA ASP A 135 29.21 -1.90 19.59
C ASP A 135 29.68 -1.13 18.33
N TYR A 136 30.04 -1.85 17.26
CA TYR A 136 30.36 -1.27 15.95
C TYR A 136 29.12 -0.70 15.24
N LEU A 137 27.99 -1.41 15.28
CA LEU A 137 26.72 -0.91 14.72
C LEU A 137 26.22 0.33 15.45
N GLU A 138 26.35 0.37 16.78
CA GLU A 138 26.00 1.54 17.59
C GLU A 138 26.86 2.75 17.20
N GLN A 139 28.18 2.57 17.02
CA GLN A 139 29.06 3.63 16.52
C GLN A 139 28.65 4.14 15.13
N VAL A 140 28.16 3.26 14.26
CA VAL A 140 27.64 3.65 12.94
C VAL A 140 26.38 4.50 13.08
N GLU A 141 25.45 4.12 13.97
CA GLU A 141 24.23 4.88 14.23
C GLU A 141 24.51 6.23 14.91
N ASP A 142 25.48 6.32 15.82
CA ASP A 142 25.95 7.58 16.39
C ASP A 142 26.45 8.55 15.30
N ILE A 143 27.23 8.05 14.34
CA ILE A 143 27.71 8.83 13.20
C ILE A 143 26.53 9.31 12.34
N VAL A 144 25.58 8.42 12.04
CA VAL A 144 24.39 8.76 11.24
C VAL A 144 23.53 9.80 11.96
N TYR A 145 23.31 9.64 13.26
CA TYR A 145 22.54 10.56 14.09
C TYR A 145 23.17 11.95 14.13
N ASN A 146 24.48 12.02 14.40
CA ASN A 146 25.23 13.27 14.44
C ASN A 146 25.14 14.03 13.11
N LEU A 147 25.36 13.34 11.98
CA LEU A 147 25.26 13.94 10.66
C LEU A 147 23.83 14.34 10.27
N THR A 148 22.82 13.58 10.71
CA THR A 148 21.41 13.86 10.40
C THR A 148 20.93 15.11 11.14
N ASN A 149 21.28 15.23 12.43
CA ASN A 149 20.88 16.35 13.28
C ASN A 149 21.84 17.56 13.22
N ASN A 150 22.91 17.47 12.43
CA ASN A 150 23.96 18.46 12.33
C ASN A 150 24.68 18.74 13.68
N VAL A 151 24.82 17.70 14.52
CA VAL A 151 25.56 17.74 15.78
C VAL A 151 27.00 17.29 15.51
N ASP A 152 27.99 18.07 15.94
CA ASP A 152 29.42 17.76 15.83
C ASP A 152 29.86 17.22 14.44
N VAL A 153 29.38 17.88 13.38
CA VAL A 153 29.53 17.43 11.99
C VAL A 153 31.00 17.33 11.57
N GLU A 154 31.82 18.31 11.96
CA GLU A 154 33.22 18.38 11.52
C GLU A 154 34.09 17.30 12.17
N ASN A 155 33.93 17.05 13.47
CA ASN A 155 34.61 15.93 14.15
C ASN A 155 34.14 14.59 13.61
N THR A 156 32.84 14.42 13.38
CA THR A 156 32.26 13.19 12.83
C THR A 156 32.82 12.91 11.43
N LYS A 157 32.92 13.92 10.55
CA LYS A 157 33.57 13.78 9.24
C LYS A 157 35.04 13.42 9.35
N LEU A 158 35.80 14.08 10.23
CA LEU A 158 37.22 13.77 10.45
C LEU A 158 37.43 12.32 10.91
N ARG A 159 36.59 11.83 11.83
CA ARG A 159 36.59 10.43 12.26
C ARG A 159 36.30 9.49 11.10
N MET A 160 35.31 9.80 10.27
CA MET A 160 35.00 9.00 9.08
C MET A 160 36.16 8.98 8.08
N GLU A 161 36.82 10.12 7.82
CA GLU A 161 37.96 10.22 6.91
C GLU A 161 39.19 9.47 7.44
N GLN A 162 39.44 9.54 8.75
CA GLN A 162 40.48 8.76 9.40
C GLN A 162 40.21 7.26 9.26
N TYR A 163 39.00 6.81 9.62
CA TYR A 163 38.61 5.41 9.46
C TYR A 163 38.74 4.93 8.01
N GLN A 164 38.33 5.76 7.05
CA GLN A 164 38.43 5.45 5.62
C GLN A 164 39.89 5.29 5.16
N ARG A 165 40.82 6.13 5.67
CA ARG A 165 42.25 6.02 5.36
C ARG A 165 42.87 4.77 5.96
N GLU A 166 42.56 4.47 7.22
CA GLU A 166 43.10 3.31 7.95
C GLU A 166 42.56 1.98 7.41
N ASN A 167 41.29 1.92 7.00
CA ASN A 167 40.63 0.69 6.56
C ASN A 167 40.47 0.59 5.04
N ARG A 168 41.18 1.40 4.25
CA ARG A 168 41.02 1.50 2.79
C ARG A 168 40.99 0.15 2.07
N ASP A 169 41.93 -0.74 2.39
CA ASP A 169 42.05 -2.04 1.72
C ASP A 169 40.96 -3.03 2.15
N VAL A 170 40.50 -2.94 3.40
CA VAL A 170 39.37 -3.74 3.90
C VAL A 170 38.08 -3.28 3.20
N ILE A 171 37.87 -1.97 3.13
CA ILE A 171 36.70 -1.37 2.48
C ILE A 171 36.64 -1.78 1.01
N GLN A 172 37.77 -1.72 0.29
CA GLN A 172 37.83 -2.08 -1.12
C GLN A 172 37.54 -3.57 -1.34
N ARG A 173 38.08 -4.46 -0.51
CA ARG A 173 37.80 -5.91 -0.58
C ARG A 173 36.34 -6.22 -0.31
N ASN A 174 35.77 -5.66 0.75
CA ASN A 174 34.36 -5.86 1.11
C ASN A 174 33.41 -5.30 0.04
N LYS A 175 33.76 -4.17 -0.58
CA LYS A 175 33.03 -3.61 -1.71
C LYS A 175 33.05 -4.55 -2.92
N ALA A 176 34.21 -5.10 -3.27
CA ALA A 176 34.32 -6.05 -4.38
C ALA A 176 33.52 -7.34 -4.13
N LYS A 177 33.51 -7.83 -2.88
CA LYS A 177 32.69 -8.98 -2.48
C LYS A 177 31.19 -8.68 -2.63
N LEU A 178 30.73 -7.53 -2.14
CA LEU A 178 29.33 -7.11 -2.28
C LEU A 178 28.91 -6.97 -3.75
N THR A 179 29.76 -6.41 -4.61
CA THR A 179 29.46 -6.29 -6.05
C THR A 179 29.30 -7.66 -6.70
N ARG A 180 30.17 -8.63 -6.39
CA ARG A 180 30.05 -10.00 -6.92
C ARG A 180 28.78 -10.70 -6.44
N GLU A 181 28.47 -10.60 -5.15
CA GLU A 181 27.23 -11.18 -4.59
C GLU A 181 25.98 -10.57 -5.24
N GLN A 182 26.02 -9.27 -5.57
CA GLN A 182 24.93 -8.59 -6.26
C GLN A 182 24.80 -9.04 -7.73
N GLU A 183 25.91 -9.18 -8.46
CA GLU A 183 25.94 -9.71 -9.83
C GLU A 183 25.40 -11.14 -9.90
N GLU A 184 25.84 -12.02 -8.99
CA GLU A 184 25.35 -13.40 -8.87
C GLU A 184 23.83 -13.45 -8.61
N LEU A 185 23.32 -12.57 -7.74
CA LEU A 185 21.88 -12.48 -7.46
C LEU A 185 21.09 -12.02 -8.69
N GLU A 186 21.61 -11.03 -9.43
CA GLU A 186 20.98 -10.53 -10.66
C GLU A 186 20.94 -11.61 -11.76
N GLU A 187 22.02 -12.40 -11.91
CA GLU A 187 22.05 -13.54 -12.83
C GLU A 187 21.00 -14.60 -12.48
N LEU A 188 20.85 -14.95 -11.19
CA LEU A 188 19.83 -15.90 -10.73
C LEU A 188 18.41 -15.40 -11.02
N LEU A 189 18.13 -14.12 -10.77
CA LEU A 189 16.83 -13.52 -11.07
C LEU A 189 16.53 -13.53 -12.57
N LEU A 190 17.52 -13.26 -13.42
CA LEU A 190 17.37 -13.32 -14.87
C LEU A 190 17.08 -14.75 -15.35
N GLN A 191 17.77 -15.75 -14.81
CA GLN A 191 17.50 -17.16 -15.14
C GLN A 191 16.08 -17.58 -14.72
N GLU A 192 15.62 -17.15 -13.55
CA GLU A 192 14.25 -17.42 -13.10
C GLU A 192 13.21 -16.76 -14.02
N GLN A 193 13.43 -15.50 -14.41
CA GLN A 193 12.56 -14.79 -15.36
C GLN A 193 12.50 -15.49 -16.72
N GLN A 194 13.65 -15.88 -17.28
CA GLN A 194 13.72 -16.61 -18.54
C GLN A 194 13.00 -17.96 -18.46
N SER A 195 13.20 -18.72 -17.38
CA SER A 195 12.51 -19.99 -17.19
C SER A 195 10.99 -19.81 -17.10
N ASN A 196 10.54 -18.78 -16.39
CA ASN A 196 9.11 -18.45 -16.29
C ASN A 196 8.52 -18.00 -17.63
N GLU A 197 9.26 -17.22 -18.42
CA GLU A 197 8.84 -16.81 -19.75
C GLU A 197 8.75 -18.00 -20.71
N GLN A 198 9.75 -18.88 -20.72
CA GLN A 198 9.74 -20.12 -21.51
C GLN A 198 8.53 -20.99 -21.16
N ARG A 199 8.24 -21.19 -19.87
CA ARG A 199 7.04 -21.92 -19.43
C ARG A 199 5.75 -21.28 -19.93
N ARG A 200 5.64 -19.95 -19.90
CA ARG A 200 4.47 -19.24 -20.44
C ARG A 200 4.32 -19.45 -21.94
N LEU A 201 5.42 -19.39 -22.69
CA LEU A 201 5.41 -19.62 -24.14
C LEU A 201 5.04 -21.06 -24.48
N GLU A 202 5.56 -22.04 -23.74
CA GLU A 202 5.21 -23.46 -23.90
C GLU A 202 3.72 -23.71 -23.67
N VAL A 203 3.13 -23.13 -22.62
CA VAL A 203 1.69 -23.22 -22.35
C VAL A 203 0.88 -22.61 -23.51
N LEU A 204 1.25 -21.43 -23.98
CA LEU A 204 0.56 -20.78 -25.10
C LEU A 204 0.66 -21.60 -26.41
N GLN A 205 1.83 -22.18 -26.69
CA GLN A 205 2.03 -23.04 -27.86
C GLN A 205 1.22 -24.33 -27.76
N GLU A 206 1.15 -24.94 -26.57
CA GLU A 206 0.34 -26.12 -26.31
C GLU A 206 -1.17 -25.82 -26.47
N GLU A 207 -1.65 -24.70 -25.93
CA GLU A 207 -3.03 -24.23 -26.13
C GLU A 207 -3.35 -24.00 -27.61
N GLN A 208 -2.43 -23.39 -28.36
CA GLN A 208 -2.60 -23.18 -29.80
C GLN A 208 -2.66 -24.51 -30.57
N ARG A 209 -1.80 -25.48 -30.23
CA ARG A 209 -1.83 -26.83 -30.81
C ARG A 209 -3.15 -27.54 -30.50
N GLN A 210 -3.64 -27.45 -29.26
CA GLN A 210 -4.93 -28.01 -28.87
C GLN A 210 -6.09 -27.37 -29.65
N LEU A 211 -6.08 -26.04 -29.84
CA LEU A 211 -7.11 -25.33 -30.60
C LEU A 211 -7.09 -25.74 -32.08
N GLN A 212 -5.91 -25.82 -32.69
CA GLN A 212 -5.77 -26.28 -34.08
C GLN A 212 -6.20 -27.73 -34.26
N ALA A 213 -5.87 -28.62 -33.32
CA ALA A 213 -6.32 -30.01 -33.33
C ALA A 213 -7.85 -30.11 -33.22
N LYS A 214 -8.47 -29.34 -32.32
CA LYS A 214 -9.94 -29.24 -32.21
C LYS A 214 -10.57 -28.74 -33.52
N ARG A 215 -9.97 -27.74 -34.18
CA ARG A 215 -10.44 -27.22 -35.47
C ARG A 215 -10.33 -28.27 -36.59
N LYS A 216 -9.21 -28.98 -36.69
CA LYS A 216 -9.00 -30.05 -37.67
C LYS A 216 -9.98 -31.21 -37.46
N ASN A 217 -10.20 -31.62 -36.22
CA ASN A 217 -11.16 -32.67 -35.89
C ASN A 217 -12.59 -32.27 -36.29
N LYS A 218 -12.99 -31.03 -35.98
CA LYS A 218 -14.27 -30.48 -36.43
C LYS A 218 -14.40 -30.47 -37.96
N GLN A 219 -13.35 -30.10 -38.69
CA GLN A 219 -13.35 -30.11 -40.15
C GLN A 219 -13.50 -31.53 -40.71
N ALA A 220 -12.73 -32.49 -40.18
CA ALA A 220 -12.82 -33.90 -40.60
C ALA A 220 -14.24 -34.48 -40.39
N LEU A 221 -14.93 -34.11 -39.30
CA LEU A 221 -16.32 -34.50 -39.10
C LEU A 221 -17.25 -33.92 -40.18
N LEU A 222 -17.05 -32.65 -40.58
CA LEU A 222 -17.86 -32.03 -41.62
C LEU A 222 -17.61 -32.72 -42.98
N ASP A 223 -16.36 -33.04 -43.30
CA ASP A 223 -15.98 -33.73 -44.53
C ASP A 223 -16.54 -35.18 -44.56
N GLU A 224 -16.47 -35.91 -43.43
CA GLU A 224 -17.07 -37.25 -43.30
C GLU A 224 -18.60 -37.21 -43.48
N LEU A 225 -19.27 -36.18 -42.97
CA LEU A 225 -20.72 -35.99 -43.15
C LEU A 225 -21.10 -35.62 -44.59
N GLU A 226 -20.22 -34.92 -45.32
CA GLU A 226 -20.45 -34.54 -46.72
C GLU A 226 -20.22 -35.72 -47.69
N GLN A 227 -19.20 -36.54 -47.43
CA GLN A 227 -18.75 -37.57 -48.37
C GLN A 227 -19.38 -38.95 -48.15
N SER A 228 -19.86 -39.26 -46.94
CA SER A 228 -20.38 -40.59 -46.63
C SER A 228 -21.91 -40.66 -46.72
N GLN A 229 -22.44 -41.82 -47.15
CA GLN A 229 -23.88 -42.11 -47.19
C GLN A 229 -24.39 -42.81 -45.92
N LEU A 230 -23.58 -42.84 -44.85
CA LEU A 230 -23.97 -43.44 -43.59
C LEU A 230 -24.97 -42.54 -42.84
N PRO A 231 -25.85 -43.11 -42.01
CA PRO A 231 -26.77 -42.31 -41.20
C PRO A 231 -25.99 -41.41 -40.23
N ALA A 232 -26.30 -40.10 -40.26
CA ALA A 232 -25.60 -39.07 -39.49
C ALA A 232 -25.54 -39.35 -37.98
N THR A 233 -26.52 -40.09 -37.45
CA THR A 233 -26.55 -40.53 -36.04
C THR A 233 -25.38 -41.42 -35.66
N LEU A 234 -24.95 -42.30 -36.56
CA LEU A 234 -23.83 -43.22 -36.34
C LEU A 234 -22.48 -42.48 -36.34
N LEU A 235 -22.28 -41.57 -37.30
CA LEU A 235 -21.06 -40.77 -37.45
C LEU A 235 -20.84 -39.83 -36.26
N LEU A 236 -21.90 -39.18 -35.78
CA LEU A 236 -21.86 -38.34 -34.57
C LEU A 236 -21.53 -39.16 -33.31
N ALA A 237 -22.05 -40.39 -33.21
CA ALA A 237 -21.72 -41.28 -32.09
C ALA A 237 -20.24 -41.70 -32.11
N GLN A 238 -19.70 -42.04 -33.29
CA GLN A 238 -18.29 -42.39 -33.44
C GLN A 238 -17.36 -41.21 -33.13
N HIS A 239 -17.70 -40.01 -33.61
CA HIS A 239 -16.93 -38.80 -33.33
C HIS A 239 -16.93 -38.42 -31.85
N LYS A 240 -18.05 -38.59 -31.14
CA LYS A 240 -18.11 -38.37 -29.67
C LYS A 240 -17.14 -39.28 -28.91
N VAL A 241 -17.03 -40.55 -29.31
CA VAL A 241 -16.07 -41.49 -28.70
C VAL A 241 -14.63 -41.08 -28.99
N ARG A 242 -14.30 -40.71 -30.24
CA ARG A 242 -12.95 -40.22 -30.61
C ARG A 242 -12.57 -38.94 -29.86
N ALA A 243 -13.51 -37.99 -29.72
CA ALA A 243 -13.27 -36.73 -29.00
C ALA A 243 -12.99 -36.96 -27.50
N ALA A 244 -13.76 -37.83 -26.83
CA ALA A 244 -13.53 -38.19 -25.43
C ALA A 244 -12.18 -38.92 -25.20
N GLN A 245 -11.75 -39.76 -26.15
CA GLN A 245 -10.44 -40.41 -26.11
C GLN A 245 -9.29 -39.41 -26.28
N LEU A 246 -9.45 -38.39 -27.13
CA LEU A 246 -8.45 -37.32 -27.29
C LEU A 246 -8.36 -36.44 -26.04
N GLU A 247 -9.48 -36.10 -25.41
CA GLU A 247 -9.49 -35.31 -24.17
C GLU A 247 -8.80 -36.04 -23.02
N THR A 248 -9.07 -37.34 -22.85
CA THR A 248 -8.40 -38.17 -21.84
C THR A 248 -6.90 -38.34 -22.09
N GLN A 249 -6.45 -38.43 -23.35
CA GLN A 249 -5.03 -38.43 -23.69
C GLN A 249 -4.34 -37.09 -23.41
N ILE A 250 -5.01 -35.96 -23.68
CA ILE A 250 -4.50 -34.61 -23.37
C ILE A 250 -4.38 -34.43 -21.85
N GLU A 251 -5.35 -34.92 -21.08
CA GLU A 251 -5.35 -34.82 -19.62
C GLU A 251 -4.27 -35.71 -18.99
N GLN A 252 -4.02 -36.89 -19.53
CA GLN A 252 -2.90 -37.76 -19.14
C GLN A 252 -1.54 -37.13 -19.50
N GLN A 253 -1.41 -36.47 -20.65
CA GLN A 253 -0.19 -35.70 -20.98
C GLN A 253 0.02 -34.50 -20.05
N LYS A 254 -1.05 -33.78 -19.69
CA LYS A 254 -1.00 -32.69 -18.70
C LYS A 254 -0.63 -33.17 -17.29
N GLN A 255 -0.99 -34.40 -16.91
CA GLN A 255 -0.58 -35.00 -15.64
C GLN A 255 0.85 -35.59 -15.68
N ALA A 256 1.34 -36.00 -16.85
CA ALA A 256 2.71 -36.46 -17.04
C ALA A 256 3.74 -35.31 -17.00
N VAL A 257 3.32 -34.09 -17.39
CA VAL A 257 3.97 -32.85 -16.95
C VAL A 257 3.56 -32.68 -15.48
N LYS A 258 4.32 -33.33 -14.57
CA LYS A 258 4.05 -33.29 -13.13
C LYS A 258 3.57 -31.88 -12.73
N PRO A 259 2.49 -31.74 -11.94
CA PRO A 259 2.27 -30.46 -11.28
C PRO A 259 3.54 -30.21 -10.50
N THR A 260 4.31 -29.18 -10.89
CA THR A 260 5.47 -28.78 -10.11
C THR A 260 4.90 -28.39 -8.77
N SER A 261 5.01 -29.33 -7.84
CA SER A 261 4.73 -29.15 -6.45
C SER A 261 5.38 -27.84 -6.03
N LEU A 262 4.61 -27.02 -5.31
CA LEU A 262 5.08 -26.31 -4.13
C LEU A 262 6.56 -26.61 -3.82
N PHE A 263 7.42 -25.63 -4.13
CA PHE A 263 8.80 -25.53 -3.64
C PHE A 263 9.73 -26.71 -4.01
N SER A 264 10.40 -26.63 -5.17
CA SER A 264 11.63 -27.39 -5.42
C SER A 264 12.74 -26.43 -5.79
N THR A 265 13.57 -26.10 -4.81
CA THR A 265 14.88 -25.50 -5.01
C THR A 265 15.71 -26.38 -5.94
N GLY A 266 15.95 -25.92 -7.17
CA GLY A 266 16.86 -26.53 -8.13
C GLY A 266 18.32 -26.29 -7.79
N ILE A 267 18.73 -26.58 -6.55
CA ILE A 267 20.13 -26.50 -6.14
C ILE A 267 20.77 -27.88 -6.38
N HIS A 268 21.67 -27.94 -7.36
CA HIS A 268 22.59 -29.06 -7.53
C HIS A 268 23.27 -29.38 -6.18
N MET A 269 23.20 -30.63 -5.74
CA MET A 269 23.63 -31.14 -4.41
C MET A 269 25.16 -31.04 -4.12
N ARG A 270 25.82 -29.90 -4.37
CA ARG A 270 27.21 -29.65 -3.94
C ARG A 270 27.51 -28.23 -3.46
N GLN A 271 26.54 -27.33 -3.38
CA GLN A 271 26.73 -26.02 -2.74
C GLN A 271 25.73 -25.85 -1.59
N THR A 272 26.18 -26.18 -0.39
CA THR A 272 25.53 -25.73 0.84
C THR A 272 25.82 -24.24 1.00
N VAL A 273 24.98 -23.39 0.41
CA VAL A 273 24.89 -22.00 0.86
C VAL A 273 24.18 -22.06 2.21
N SER A 274 24.95 -21.89 3.28
CA SER A 274 24.43 -21.78 4.65
C SER A 274 23.71 -20.43 4.79
N LEU A 275 22.53 -20.31 4.21
CA LEU A 275 21.59 -19.26 4.57
C LEU A 275 20.95 -19.69 5.89
N GLN A 276 21.16 -18.90 6.94
CA GLN A 276 20.41 -19.08 8.18
C GLN A 276 18.91 -19.14 7.83
N PRO A 277 18.15 -20.08 8.41
CA PRO A 277 16.71 -20.10 8.21
C PRO A 277 16.17 -18.75 8.67
N VAL A 278 15.48 -18.04 7.76
CA VAL A 278 14.73 -16.83 8.12
C VAL A 278 13.81 -17.24 9.27
N THR A 279 14.05 -16.68 10.45
CA THR A 279 13.14 -16.80 11.59
C THR A 279 11.78 -16.33 11.11
N LYS A 280 10.85 -17.27 10.92
CA LYS A 280 9.45 -16.95 10.74
C LYS A 280 9.03 -16.26 12.02
N ILE A 281 8.94 -14.94 11.98
CA ILE A 281 8.27 -14.19 13.02
C ILE A 281 6.81 -14.65 12.89
N GLU A 282 6.36 -15.47 13.84
CA GLU A 282 4.94 -15.77 14.02
C GLU A 282 4.27 -14.50 14.56
N ASP A 283 4.22 -13.46 13.74
CA ASP A 283 3.39 -12.31 14.04
C ASP A 283 1.96 -12.82 14.06
N VAL A 284 1.36 -12.75 15.26
CA VAL A 284 -0.01 -13.17 15.50
C VAL A 284 -0.88 -12.36 14.55
N LEU A 285 -1.40 -13.00 13.49
CA LEU A 285 -2.31 -12.35 12.55
C LEU A 285 -3.38 -11.63 13.36
N TYR A 286 -3.64 -10.36 13.02
CA TYR A 286 -4.64 -9.54 13.68
C TYR A 286 -5.95 -10.33 13.84
N HIS A 287 -6.31 -10.64 15.08
CA HIS A 287 -7.55 -11.31 15.40
C HIS A 287 -8.59 -10.23 15.67
N TYR A 288 -9.52 -10.03 14.73
CA TYR A 288 -10.57 -9.04 14.90
C TYR A 288 -11.42 -9.41 16.12
N ARG A 289 -11.36 -8.56 17.15
CA ARG A 289 -12.29 -8.60 18.28
C ARG A 289 -13.38 -7.57 18.02
N PRO A 290 -14.65 -7.98 17.87
CA PRO A 290 -15.73 -7.03 17.69
C PRO A 290 -15.79 -6.08 18.89
N LEU A 291 -16.02 -4.80 18.61
CA LEU A 291 -16.18 -3.77 19.63
C LEU A 291 -17.41 -4.11 20.49
N GLN A 292 -17.19 -4.43 21.76
CA GLN A 292 -18.27 -4.52 22.74
C GLN A 292 -18.62 -3.11 23.19
N VAL A 293 -19.82 -2.65 22.81
CA VAL A 293 -20.35 -1.36 23.24
C VAL A 293 -21.34 -1.61 24.36
N GLU A 294 -21.06 -1.09 25.55
CA GLU A 294 -22.00 -1.13 26.66
C GLU A 294 -23.17 -0.16 26.40
N THR A 295 -24.29 -0.70 25.94
CA THR A 295 -25.52 0.08 25.80
C THR A 295 -26.29 0.02 27.11
N TYR A 296 -26.21 1.07 27.92
CA TYR A 296 -26.91 1.21 29.21
C TYR A 296 -28.43 1.33 29.02
N GLY A 297 -29.08 0.23 28.64
CA GLY A 297 -30.50 0.16 28.33
C GLY A 297 -30.96 -1.26 27.97
N PRO A 298 -32.24 -1.42 27.62
CA PRO A 298 -32.79 -2.73 27.27
C PRO A 298 -32.12 -3.30 26.00
N PRO A 299 -32.00 -4.64 25.89
CA PRO A 299 -31.37 -5.25 24.73
C PRO A 299 -32.13 -4.90 23.44
N VAL A 300 -31.37 -4.52 22.41
CA VAL A 300 -31.92 -4.18 21.10
C VAL A 300 -32.33 -5.48 20.38
N PRO A 301 -33.57 -5.59 19.87
CA PRO A 301 -34.00 -6.75 19.08
C PRO A 301 -33.20 -6.86 17.79
N GLU A 302 -32.86 -8.09 17.37
CA GLU A 302 -32.12 -8.32 16.12
C GLU A 302 -32.87 -7.79 14.89
N LEU A 303 -32.12 -7.47 13.83
CA LEU A 303 -32.65 -6.85 12.61
C LEU A 303 -33.82 -7.65 11.98
N GLU A 304 -33.75 -8.98 12.04
CA GLU A 304 -34.79 -9.89 11.53
C GLU A 304 -36.09 -9.88 12.36
N GLN A 305 -35.97 -9.53 13.64
CA GLN A 305 -37.09 -9.55 14.60
C GLN A 305 -37.91 -8.24 14.53
N LEU A 306 -37.36 -7.17 13.97
CA LEU A 306 -38.03 -5.87 13.85
C LEU A 306 -39.36 -5.93 13.08
N GLY A 307 -39.43 -6.76 12.03
CA GLY A 307 -40.66 -6.97 11.28
C GLY A 307 -41.72 -7.71 12.10
N ARG A 308 -41.32 -8.72 12.86
CA ARG A 308 -42.24 -9.53 13.69
C ARG A 308 -42.78 -8.76 14.90
N LEU A 309 -41.96 -7.88 15.47
CA LEU A 309 -42.32 -7.02 16.60
C LEU A 309 -43.09 -5.75 16.18
N GLY A 310 -43.34 -5.58 14.88
CA GLY A 310 -44.17 -4.48 14.35
C GLY A 310 -43.48 -3.12 14.26
N TYR A 311 -42.18 -3.03 14.53
CA TYR A 311 -41.42 -1.77 14.45
C TYR A 311 -41.37 -1.18 13.03
N LEU A 312 -41.56 -2.02 12.00
CA LEU A 312 -41.56 -1.60 10.60
C LEU A 312 -42.93 -1.17 10.08
N ASN A 313 -44.01 -1.30 10.87
CA ASN A 313 -45.39 -1.04 10.40
C ASN A 313 -45.64 0.41 9.98
N HIS A 314 -44.93 1.35 10.60
CA HIS A 314 -45.04 2.78 10.32
C HIS A 314 -43.81 3.35 9.59
N VAL A 315 -42.90 2.47 9.16
CA VAL A 315 -41.67 2.87 8.45
C VAL A 315 -41.92 2.77 6.96
N ARG A 316 -41.66 3.85 6.21
CA ARG A 316 -41.77 3.87 4.76
C ARG A 316 -40.89 2.77 4.14
N ALA A 317 -41.45 1.97 3.24
CA ALA A 317 -40.71 0.98 2.48
C ALA A 317 -39.67 1.65 1.56
N ALA A 318 -38.49 1.03 1.44
CA ALA A 318 -37.42 1.54 0.58
C ALA A 318 -37.84 1.48 -0.90
N VAL A 319 -37.63 2.58 -1.64
CA VAL A 319 -37.85 2.62 -3.09
C VAL A 319 -36.56 2.17 -3.80
N THR A 320 -36.66 1.73 -5.06
CA THR A 320 -35.52 1.28 -5.87
C THR A 320 -34.37 2.30 -6.00
N GLN A 321 -34.67 3.60 -5.83
CA GLN A 321 -33.67 4.67 -5.78
C GLN A 321 -32.93 4.76 -4.43
N ASP A 322 -33.56 4.30 -3.35
CA ASP A 322 -33.03 4.36 -1.98
C ASP A 322 -32.14 3.14 -1.66
N THR A 323 -32.25 2.05 -2.41
CA THR A 323 -31.53 0.78 -2.17
C THR A 323 -30.05 0.77 -2.58
N ALA A 324 -29.52 1.89 -3.08
CA ALA A 324 -28.10 2.00 -3.40
C ALA A 324 -27.23 1.88 -2.13
N GLY A 325 -26.09 1.19 -2.22
CA GLY A 325 -25.14 1.07 -1.10
C GLY A 325 -25.59 0.16 0.06
N GLY A 326 -26.55 -0.74 -0.17
CA GLY A 326 -27.00 -1.72 0.84
C GLY A 326 -28.01 -1.18 1.87
N TYR A 327 -28.61 -0.02 1.60
CA TYR A 327 -29.64 0.55 2.47
C TYR A 327 -30.95 -0.25 2.43
N THR A 328 -31.52 -0.49 3.61
CA THR A 328 -32.87 -1.03 3.78
C THR A 328 -33.63 -0.21 4.84
N SER A 329 -34.95 -0.12 4.71
CA SER A 329 -35.80 0.58 5.71
C SER A 329 -35.68 -0.05 7.10
N GLY A 330 -35.44 -1.37 7.16
CA GLY A 330 -35.13 -2.09 8.39
C GLY A 330 -33.84 -1.61 9.07
N LEU A 331 -32.78 -1.33 8.30
CA LEU A 331 -31.52 -0.85 8.83
C LEU A 331 -31.64 0.55 9.47
N ALA A 332 -32.43 1.43 8.87
CA ALA A 332 -32.71 2.75 9.42
C ALA A 332 -33.47 2.67 10.75
N CYS A 333 -34.50 1.81 10.80
CA CYS A 333 -35.28 1.55 12.00
C CYS A 333 -34.42 0.93 13.12
N TYR A 334 -33.57 -0.04 12.79
CA TYR A 334 -32.66 -0.69 13.73
C TYR A 334 -31.71 0.30 14.41
N ARG A 335 -31.09 1.21 13.63
CA ARG A 335 -30.22 2.26 14.17
C ARG A 335 -30.98 3.21 15.10
N ALA A 336 -32.18 3.62 14.73
CA ALA A 336 -33.01 4.49 15.56
C ALA A 336 -33.39 3.82 16.89
N ILE A 337 -33.68 2.51 16.89
CA ILE A 337 -33.97 1.75 18.10
C ILE A 337 -32.71 1.58 18.95
N GLN A 338 -31.56 1.30 18.33
CA GLN A 338 -30.28 1.17 19.02
C GLN A 338 -29.92 2.48 19.75
N ASP A 339 -30.12 3.62 19.10
CA ASP A 339 -29.90 4.93 19.71
C ASP A 339 -30.92 5.19 20.83
N ALA A 340 -32.20 4.89 20.60
CA ALA A 340 -33.27 5.10 21.59
C ALA A 340 -33.12 4.22 22.85
N PHE A 341 -32.58 3.01 22.70
CA PHE A 341 -32.36 2.08 23.80
C PHE A 341 -30.99 2.26 24.44
N SER A 342 -30.12 3.12 23.89
CA SER A 342 -28.84 3.45 24.52
C SER A 342 -28.99 4.56 25.57
N GLY A 343 -28.40 4.38 26.75
CA GLY A 343 -28.31 5.44 27.78
C GLY A 343 -29.60 5.73 28.56
N LEU A 344 -30.55 4.80 28.60
CA LEU A 344 -31.80 4.93 29.36
C LEU A 344 -31.62 4.64 30.87
N PHE A 345 -30.59 3.87 31.25
CA PHE A 345 -30.29 3.59 32.65
C PHE A 345 -29.10 4.41 33.14
N PRO A 346 -29.13 4.90 34.41
CA PRO A 346 -27.97 5.54 35.00
C PRO A 346 -26.83 4.54 35.16
N LEU A 347 -25.60 5.01 35.01
CA LEU A 347 -24.39 4.26 35.36
C LEU A 347 -24.49 3.84 36.82
N ARG A 348 -24.64 2.54 37.09
CA ARG A 348 -24.42 2.02 38.44
C ARG A 348 -22.92 2.15 38.69
N GLY A 349 -22.54 3.17 39.46
CA GLY A 349 -21.20 3.35 39.99
C GLY A 349 -20.79 2.25 40.95
#